data_AF-A0AAN7UNB1-F1
#
_entry.id   AF-A0AAN7UNB1-F1
#
_cell.length_a   1.000
_cell.length_b   1.000
_cell.length_c   1.000
_cell.angle_alpha   90.00
_cell.angle_beta   90.00
_cell.angle_gamma   90.00
#
_symmetry.space_group_name_H-M   'P 1'
#
loop_
_entity.id
_entity.type
_entity.pdbx_description
1 polymer ?
#
loop_
_entity_poly.entity_id
_entity_poly.type
_entity_poly.pdbx_seq_one_letter_code
_entity_poly.pdbx_strand_id
1 'polypeptide(L)'
;MVFNYSWRGALAFSVAGSYLLALYQPAWWNLHFTGGFISLCLIQTFAWAVWTVILWPKLFSPLRSLPEPSGGSWWNGHFARILAEPSGIPMREW
;
A
#
# COMPACT_ATOMS: atom_id res chain seq x y z
N MET A 1 11.46 -1.72 9.21
CA MET A 1 10.31 -2.55 9.61
C MET A 1 9.64 -3.04 8.33
N VAL A 2 9.64 -4.35 8.06
CA VAL A 2 8.99 -4.91 6.87
C VAL A 2 7.55 -5.23 7.24
N PHE A 3 6.58 -4.53 6.64
CA PHE A 3 5.17 -4.89 6.77
C PHE A 3 4.94 -6.16 5.97
N ASN A 4 4.89 -7.30 6.65
CA ASN A 4 4.56 -8.56 5.99
C ASN A 4 3.08 -8.54 5.58
N TYR A 5 2.82 -8.47 4.27
CA TYR A 5 1.48 -8.67 3.75
C TYR A 5 1.14 -10.16 3.79
N SER A 6 0.32 -10.55 4.76
CA SER A 6 -0.19 -11.92 4.83
C SER A 6 -1.25 -12.13 3.75
N TRP A 7 -0.81 -12.45 2.54
CA TRP A 7 -1.67 -12.72 1.39
C TRP A 7 -2.70 -13.82 1.69
N ARG A 8 -2.35 -14.80 2.54
CA ARG A 8 -3.26 -15.88 2.96
C ARG A 8 -4.43 -15.35 3.78
N GLY A 9 -4.17 -14.43 4.71
CA GLY A 9 -5.22 -13.79 5.52
C GLY A 9 -6.12 -12.90 4.67
N ALA A 10 -5.53 -12.15 3.75
CA ALA A 10 -6.28 -11.27 2.84
C ALA A 10 -7.22 -12.06 1.92
N LEU A 11 -6.74 -13.18 1.35
CA LEU A 11 -7.56 -14.08 0.55
C LEU A 11 -8.68 -14.71 1.39
N ALA A 12 -8.36 -15.23 2.58
CA ALA A 12 -9.35 -15.84 3.45
C ALA A 12 -10.48 -14.86 3.83
N PHE A 13 -10.12 -13.62 4.15
CA PHE A 13 -11.08 -12.55 4.45
C PHE A 13 -11.93 -12.20 3.23
N SER A 14 -11.31 -12.06 2.06
CA SER A 14 -12.01 -11.70 0.82
C SER A 14 -12.97 -12.81 0.37
N VAL A 15 -12.58 -14.09 0.51
CA VAL A 15 -13.46 -15.24 0.23
C VAL A 15 -14.62 -15.29 1.21
N ALA A 16 -14.36 -15.11 2.52
CA ALA A 16 -15.42 -15.12 3.52
C ALA A 16 -16.41 -13.96 3.29
N GLY A 17 -15.90 -12.76 3.00
CA GLY A 17 -16.72 -11.59 2.71
C GLY A 17 -17.56 -11.73 1.44
N SER A 18 -16.97 -12.23 0.35
CA SER A 18 -17.71 -12.46 -0.90
C SER A 18 -18.74 -13.57 -0.76
N TYR A 19 -18.43 -14.61 0.02
CA TYR A 19 -19.38 -15.69 0.32
C TYR A 19 -20.58 -15.16 1.11
N LEU A 20 -20.35 -14.41 2.18
CA LEU A 20 -21.44 -13.78 2.95
C LEU A 20 -22.29 -12.87 2.06
N LEU A 21 -21.67 -12.07 1.19
CA LEU A 21 -22.40 -11.19 0.26
C LEU A 21 -23.28 -11.98 -0.73
N ALA A 22 -22.77 -13.11 -1.24
CA ALA A 22 -23.51 -13.98 -2.14
C ALA A 22 -24.71 -14.66 -1.47
N LEU A 23 -24.67 -14.90 -0.15
CA LEU A 23 -25.81 -15.46 0.59
C LEU A 23 -27.00 -14.49 0.65
N TYR A 24 -26.77 -13.18 0.62
CA TYR A 24 -27.84 -12.17 0.68
C TYR A 24 -28.55 -11.95 -0.67
N GLN A 25 -27.97 -12.38 -1.80
CA GLN A 25 -28.49 -12.13 -3.15
C GLN A 25 -28.49 -13.43 -3.97
N PRO A 26 -29.54 -14.28 -3.84
CA PRO A 26 -29.58 -15.61 -4.46
C PRO A 26 -29.78 -15.56 -5.98
N ALA A 27 -30.31 -14.47 -6.51
CA ALA A 27 -30.37 -14.26 -7.94
C ALA A 27 -28.94 -13.86 -8.39
N TRP A 28 -28.31 -14.66 -9.27
CA TRP A 28 -27.00 -14.35 -9.90
C TRP A 28 -25.75 -14.60 -9.04
N TRP A 29 -25.77 -15.64 -8.21
CA TRP A 29 -24.72 -15.94 -7.21
C TRP A 29 -23.26 -15.97 -7.76
N ASN A 30 -23.03 -16.52 -8.96
CA ASN A 30 -21.69 -16.64 -9.56
C ASN A 30 -21.04 -15.26 -9.87
N LEU A 31 -21.83 -14.33 -10.40
CA LEU A 31 -21.35 -12.99 -10.78
C LEU A 31 -21.11 -12.13 -9.54
N HIS A 32 -22.01 -12.20 -8.56
CA HIS A 32 -21.88 -11.46 -7.31
C HIS A 32 -20.71 -11.97 -6.45
N PHE A 33 -20.49 -13.29 -6.42
CA PHE A 33 -19.37 -13.87 -5.69
C PHE A 33 -18.02 -13.49 -6.30
N THR A 34 -17.85 -13.66 -7.62
CA THR A 34 -16.57 -13.37 -8.29
C THR A 34 -16.25 -11.88 -8.31
N GLY A 35 -17.25 -11.03 -8.61
CA GLY A 35 -17.11 -9.58 -8.53
C GLY A 35 -16.77 -9.11 -7.11
N GLY A 36 -17.53 -9.56 -6.11
CA GLY A 36 -17.29 -9.21 -4.71
C GLY A 36 -15.92 -9.64 -4.21
N PHE A 37 -15.48 -10.85 -4.58
CA PHE A 37 -14.14 -11.36 -4.22
C PHE A 37 -13.03 -10.49 -4.81
N ILE A 38 -13.10 -10.17 -6.10
CA ILE A 38 -12.09 -9.34 -6.77
C ILE A 38 -12.08 -7.92 -6.17
N SER A 39 -13.25 -7.32 -5.97
CA SER A 39 -13.37 -5.99 -5.37
C SER A 39 -12.78 -5.96 -3.96
N LEU A 40 -13.09 -6.94 -3.10
CA LEU A 40 -12.54 -7.02 -1.75
C LEU A 40 -11.01 -7.22 -1.75
N CYS A 41 -10.50 -8.09 -2.63
CA CYS A 41 -9.06 -8.28 -2.79
C CYS A 41 -8.36 -6.98 -3.19
N LEU A 42 -8.91 -6.25 -4.17
CA LEU A 42 -8.35 -4.99 -4.65
C LEU A 42 -8.39 -3.91 -3.57
N ILE A 43 -9.51 -3.74 -2.89
CA ILE A 43 -9.67 -2.75 -1.82
C ILE A 43 -8.69 -3.04 -0.67
N GLN A 44 -8.58 -4.31 -0.25
CA GLN A 44 -7.67 -4.68 0.84
C GLN A 44 -6.20 -4.46 0.47
N THR A 45 -5.82 -4.86 -0.75
CA THR A 45 -4.46 -4.64 -1.25
C THR A 45 -4.15 -3.15 -1.40
N PHE A 46 -5.10 -2.37 -1.90
CA PHE A 46 -4.97 -0.92 -2.02
C PHE A 46 -4.85 -0.24 -0.65
N ALA A 47 -5.70 -0.59 0.31
CA ALA A 47 -5.62 -0.06 1.67
C ALA A 47 -4.27 -0.39 2.33
N TRP A 48 -3.77 -1.61 2.14
CA TRP A 48 -2.43 -1.99 2.62
C TRP A 48 -1.32 -1.21 1.92
N ALA A 49 -1.42 -0.98 0.61
CA ALA A 49 -0.46 -0.16 -0.14
C ALA A 49 -0.47 1.30 0.35
N VAL A 50 -1.65 1.90 0.54
CA VAL A 50 -1.78 3.25 1.11
C VAL A 50 -1.19 3.31 2.51
N TRP A 51 -1.43 2.30 3.35
CA TRP A 51 -0.85 2.21 4.68
C TRP A 51 0.68 2.19 4.64
N THR A 52 1.26 1.33 3.81
CA THR A 52 2.71 1.09 3.80
C THR A 52 3.51 2.15 3.05
N VAL A 53 2.96 2.69 1.96
CA VAL A 53 3.65 3.64 1.08
C VAL A 53 3.43 5.09 1.51
N ILE A 54 2.24 5.42 2.02
CA ILE A 54 1.89 6.81 2.33
C ILE A 54 1.81 7.01 3.84
N LEU A 55 0.87 6.32 4.50
CA LEU A 55 0.52 6.65 5.89
C LEU A 55 1.68 6.37 6.84
N TRP A 56 2.27 5.18 6.77
CA TRP A 56 3.37 4.82 7.66
C TRP A 56 4.59 5.73 7.52
N PRO A 57 5.25 5.85 6.35
CA PRO A 57 6.48 6.62 6.24
C PRO A 57 6.27 8.11 6.52
N LYS A 58 5.12 8.69 6.14
CA LYS A 58 4.89 10.14 6.28
C LYS A 58 4.29 10.55 7.62
N LEU A 59 3.39 9.75 8.19
CA LEU A 59 2.63 10.15 9.38
C LEU A 59 3.07 9.41 10.64
N PHE A 60 3.41 8.13 10.57
CA PHE A 60 3.62 7.30 11.75
C PHE A 60 5.07 6.90 12.01
N SER A 61 5.93 6.98 10.99
CA SER A 61 7.31 6.55 11.09
C SER A 61 8.08 7.39 12.12
N PRO A 62 8.77 6.76 13.10
CA PRO A 62 9.65 7.46 14.02
C PRO A 62 10.82 8.17 13.32
N LEU A 63 11.17 7.73 12.10
CA LEU A 63 12.28 8.28 11.33
C LEU A 63 11.94 9.61 10.66
N ARG A 64 10.67 10.06 10.69
CA ARG A 64 10.22 11.30 10.03
C ARG A 64 10.78 12.59 10.65
N SER A 65 11.28 12.51 11.88
CA SER A 65 11.85 13.65 12.59
C SER A 65 13.37 13.68 12.56
N LEU A 66 13.98 12.79 11.76
CA LEU A 66 15.41 12.86 11.53
C LEU A 66 15.75 14.10 10.70
N PRO A 67 16.96 14.65 10.84
CA PRO A 67 17.44 15.68 9.93
C PRO A 67 17.43 15.13 8.51
N GLU A 68 16.70 15.79 7.62
CA GLU A 68 16.63 15.46 6.20
C GLU A 68 17.22 16.61 5.38
N PRO A 69 17.89 16.33 4.26
CA PRO A 69 18.41 17.36 3.38
C PRO A 69 17.27 18.18 2.76
N SER A 70 17.52 19.46 2.48
CA SER A 70 16.49 20.35 1.92
C SER A 70 16.16 20.00 0.45
N GLY A 71 14.92 20.27 0.03
CA GLY A 71 14.51 20.16 -1.38
C GLY A 71 13.90 18.81 -1.77
N GLY A 72 13.51 17.98 -0.82
CA GLY A 72 12.76 16.74 -1.07
C GLY A 72 11.31 17.03 -1.46
N SER A 73 10.81 16.33 -2.50
CA SER A 73 9.39 16.41 -2.89
C SER A 73 8.50 15.62 -1.93
N TRP A 74 7.22 16.02 -1.82
CA TRP A 74 6.27 15.27 -1.00
C TRP A 74 6.04 13.84 -1.51
N TRP A 75 5.95 13.66 -2.83
CA TRP A 75 5.62 12.38 -3.47
C TRP A 75 6.79 11.38 -3.49
N ASN A 76 7.97 11.78 -3.97
CA ASN A 76 9.12 10.88 -4.18
C ASN A 76 10.37 11.29 -3.38
N GLY A 77 10.26 12.22 -2.42
CA GLY A 77 11.40 12.71 -1.66
C GLY A 77 12.49 13.27 -2.59
N HIS A 78 13.72 12.82 -2.39
CA HIS A 78 14.91 13.23 -3.16
C HIS A 78 15.18 12.38 -4.42
N PHE A 79 14.27 11.49 -4.81
CA PHE A 79 14.49 10.58 -5.94
C PHE A 79 14.88 11.31 -7.24
N ALA A 80 14.25 12.44 -7.54
CA ALA A 80 14.58 13.23 -8.74
C ALA A 80 16.05 13.70 -8.76
N ARG A 81 16.57 14.14 -7.60
CA ARG A 81 17.96 14.57 -7.45
C ARG A 81 18.93 13.39 -7.55
N ILE A 82 18.59 12.28 -6.88
CA ILE A 82 19.38 11.04 -6.93
C ILE A 82 19.50 10.50 -8.35
N LEU A 83 18.44 10.65 -9.16
CA LEU A 83 18.44 10.20 -10.55
C LEU A 83 19.23 11.16 -11.48
N ALA A 84 19.22 12.46 -11.17
CA ALA A 84 19.89 13.48 -11.97
C ALA A 84 21.41 13.54 -11.74
N GLU A 85 21.86 13.23 -10.52
CA GLU A 85 23.27 13.32 -10.13
C GLU A 85 23.98 11.96 -10.17
N PRO A 86 25.30 11.92 -10.46
CA PRO A 86 26.08 10.69 -10.38
C PRO A 86 26.04 10.05 -8.98
N SER A 87 26.17 8.73 -8.92
CA SER A 87 26.16 7.98 -7.67
C SER A 87 27.17 8.54 -6.65
N GLY A 88 26.70 8.81 -5.44
CA GLY A 88 27.54 9.29 -4.34
C GLY A 88 27.73 10.81 -4.28
N ILE A 89 27.33 11.57 -5.30
CA ILE A 89 27.31 13.04 -5.21
C ILE A 89 26.31 13.52 -4.14
N PRO A 90 25.01 13.17 -4.19
CA PRO A 90 24.04 13.69 -3.22
C PRO A 90 24.35 13.24 -1.79
N MET A 91 24.91 12.05 -1.60
CA MET A 91 25.28 11.52 -0.28
C MET A 91 26.47 12.22 0.37
N ARG A 92 27.32 12.93 -0.38
CA ARG A 92 28.46 13.68 0.21
C ARG A 92 28.03 15.01 0.82
N GLU A 93 26.86 15.51 0.45
CA GLU A 93 26.34 16.80 0.89
C GLU A 93 25.35 16.68 2.06
N TRP A 94 25.00 15.46 2.45
CA TRP A 94 24.02 15.12 3.48
C TRP A 94 24.71 14.53 4.70
#